data_AF-A0A6B3NEI1-F1
#
_entry.id   AF-A0A6B3NEI1-F1
#
_cell.length_a   1.000
_cell.length_b   1.000
_cell.length_c   1.000
_cell.angle_alpha   90.00
_cell.angle_beta   90.00
_cell.angle_gamma   90.00
#
_symmetry.space_group_name_H-M   'P 1'
#
loop_
_entity.id
_entity.type
_entity.pdbx_description
1 polymer ?
#
loop_
_entity_poly.entity_id
_entity_poly.type
_entity_poly.pdbx_seq_one_letter_code
_entity_poly.pdbx_strand_id
1 'polypeptide(L)'
;QVIALRARQRAEGRLWAALALVKKGENLAIEGKAKEAITNYQQAQKFDSKLKISADSWKTLCWYGSLHGYAAKVMDACEKAVTLEPDSGMILDSRGVARALTGNTAGAIEDFQAFINWTDSDSDKEQRQGWIDALKAGKDPFTKAEIDSLLER
;
A
#
# COMPACT_ATOMS: atom_id res chain seq x y z
N GLN A 1 -2.28 -27.77 32.70
CA GLN A 1 -3.11 -26.58 32.41
C GLN A 1 -2.54 -25.22 32.86
N VAL A 2 -1.33 -25.07 33.41
CA VAL A 2 -0.70 -23.71 33.59
C VAL A 2 0.25 -23.34 32.44
N ILE A 3 0.93 -24.33 31.86
CA ILE A 3 1.86 -24.16 30.73
C ILE A 3 1.13 -23.62 29.49
N ALA A 4 -0.05 -24.16 29.17
CA ALA A 4 -0.86 -23.72 28.04
C ALA A 4 -1.32 -22.25 28.17
N LEU A 5 -1.71 -21.82 29.37
CA LEU A 5 -2.10 -20.43 29.64
C LEU A 5 -0.94 -19.46 29.45
N ARG A 6 0.26 -19.80 29.97
CA ARG A 6 1.47 -18.97 29.78
C ARG A 6 1.91 -18.90 28.32
N ALA A 7 1.80 -20.00 27.59
CA ALA A 7 2.10 -20.03 26.16
C ALA A 7 1.14 -19.12 25.37
N ARG A 8 -0.16 -19.13 25.72
CA ARG A 8 -1.17 -18.25 25.14
C ARG A 8 -0.87 -16.77 25.42
N GLN A 9 -0.60 -16.40 26.68
CA GLN A 9 -0.26 -15.03 27.04
C GLN A 9 0.99 -14.50 26.33
N ARG A 10 2.03 -15.35 26.17
CA ARG A 10 3.22 -14.99 25.38
C ARG A 10 2.90 -14.80 23.90
N ALA A 11 2.02 -15.63 23.34
CA ALA A 11 1.58 -15.48 21.96
C ALA A 11 0.78 -14.19 21.76
N GLU A 12 -0.15 -13.89 22.67
CA GLU A 12 -0.92 -12.64 22.66
C GLU A 12 -0.01 -11.41 22.80
N GLY A 13 0.95 -11.44 23.73
CA GLY A 13 1.94 -10.36 23.86
C GLY A 13 2.79 -10.16 22.61
N ARG A 14 3.17 -11.25 21.92
CA ARG A 14 3.89 -11.16 20.64
C ARG A 14 3.06 -10.51 19.55
N LEU A 15 1.80 -10.91 19.45
CA LEU A 15 0.86 -10.35 18.50
C LEU A 15 0.69 -8.83 18.70
N TRP A 16 0.49 -8.36 19.93
CA TRP A 16 0.34 -6.94 20.23
C TRP A 16 1.57 -6.11 19.85
N ALA A 17 2.77 -6.59 20.19
CA ALA A 17 4.00 -5.89 19.82
C ALA A 17 4.26 -5.91 18.31
N ALA A 18 3.91 -7.00 17.61
CA ALA A 18 3.96 -7.06 16.16
C ALA A 18 2.98 -6.06 15.50
N LEU A 19 1.73 -5.98 15.99
CA LEU A 19 0.76 -5.00 15.51
C LEU A 19 1.19 -3.55 15.78
N ALA A 20 1.83 -3.29 16.92
CA ALA A 20 2.40 -1.98 17.23
C ALA A 20 3.50 -1.57 16.23
N LEU A 21 4.34 -2.52 15.80
CA LEU A 21 5.33 -2.29 14.74
C LEU A 21 4.67 -1.95 13.40
N VAL A 22 3.60 -2.67 13.02
CA VAL A 22 2.82 -2.35 11.80
C VAL A 22 2.28 -0.92 11.88
N LYS A 23 1.63 -0.57 12.99
CA LYS A 23 1.06 0.77 13.17
C LYS A 23 2.11 1.87 13.13
N LYS A 24 3.28 1.64 13.75
CA LYS A 24 4.42 2.54 13.63
C LYS A 24 4.89 2.67 12.18
N GLY A 25 4.96 1.56 11.45
CA GLY A 25 5.31 1.53 10.04
C GLY A 25 4.35 2.34 9.16
N GLU A 26 3.04 2.26 9.41
CA GLU A 26 2.04 3.07 8.70
C GLU A 26 2.31 4.57 8.86
N ASN A 27 2.49 5.02 10.11
CA ASN A 27 2.75 6.43 10.39
C ASN A 27 4.06 6.89 9.74
N LEU A 28 5.11 6.06 9.77
CA LEU A 28 6.37 6.35 9.08
C LEU A 28 6.21 6.41 7.57
N ALA A 29 5.33 5.61 6.97
CA ALA A 29 5.05 5.67 5.53
C ALA A 29 4.40 7.02 5.18
N ILE A 30 3.40 7.44 5.96
CA ILE A 30 2.70 8.73 5.82
C ILE A 30 3.68 9.91 5.98
N GLU A 31 4.63 9.82 6.91
CA GLU A 31 5.68 10.84 7.12
C GLU A 31 6.79 10.85 6.03
N GLY A 32 6.70 9.99 5.02
CA GLY A 32 7.73 9.85 3.98
C GLY A 32 8.99 9.09 4.37
N LYS A 33 9.02 8.52 5.57
CA LYS A 33 10.10 7.63 6.05
C LYS A 33 9.89 6.20 5.57
N ALA A 34 9.66 6.00 4.27
CA ALA A 34 9.25 4.71 3.71
C ALA A 34 10.26 3.57 3.97
N LYS A 35 11.57 3.84 4.01
CA LYS A 35 12.57 2.81 4.37
C LYS A 35 12.38 2.30 5.80
N GLU A 36 12.09 3.19 6.74
CA GLU A 36 11.83 2.84 8.13
C GLU A 36 10.48 2.12 8.25
N ALA A 37 9.47 2.55 7.48
CA ALA A 37 8.18 1.88 7.39
C ALA A 37 8.33 0.41 6.97
N ILE A 38 9.00 0.15 5.85
CA ILE A 38 9.31 -1.21 5.36
C ILE A 38 10.02 -2.03 6.43
N THR A 39 11.00 -1.43 7.11
CA THR A 39 11.75 -2.10 8.18
C THR A 39 10.85 -2.52 9.34
N ASN A 40 9.90 -1.67 9.75
CA ASN A 40 8.96 -2.00 10.83
C ASN A 40 8.00 -3.13 10.42
N TYR A 41 7.50 -3.14 9.18
CA TYR A 41 6.68 -4.24 8.67
C TYR A 41 7.45 -5.56 8.66
N GLN A 42 8.70 -5.55 8.20
CA GLN A 42 9.56 -6.74 8.22
C GLN A 42 9.86 -7.21 9.64
N GLN A 43 10.09 -6.29 10.58
CA GLN A 43 10.29 -6.63 11.99
C GLN A 43 9.01 -7.23 12.61
N ALA A 44 7.83 -6.71 12.28
CA ALA A 44 6.56 -7.25 12.75
C ALA A 44 6.39 -8.72 12.32
N GLN A 45 6.65 -9.01 11.04
CA GLN A 45 6.57 -10.38 10.51
C GLN A 45 7.67 -11.31 11.05
N LYS A 46 8.84 -10.79 11.42
CA LYS A 46 9.88 -11.56 12.13
C LYS A 46 9.50 -11.87 13.57
N PHE A 47 8.86 -10.92 14.24
CA PHE A 47 8.50 -11.03 15.65
C PHE A 47 7.33 -12.00 15.88
N ASP A 48 6.37 -11.99 14.96
CA ASP A 48 5.33 -13.01 14.86
C ASP A 48 5.20 -13.48 13.41
N SER A 49 5.75 -14.66 13.10
CA SER A 49 5.71 -15.25 11.76
C SER A 49 4.30 -15.65 11.30
N LYS A 50 3.31 -15.67 12.21
CA LYS A 50 1.91 -15.93 11.90
C LYS A 50 1.07 -14.65 11.85
N LEU A 51 1.72 -13.49 11.97
CA LEU A 51 1.06 -12.19 11.92
C LEU A 51 0.29 -12.04 10.61
N LYS A 52 -1.00 -11.76 10.74
CA LYS A 52 -1.85 -11.33 9.62
C LYS A 52 -1.91 -9.81 9.65
N ILE A 53 -1.19 -9.17 8.73
CA ILE A 53 -1.28 -7.74 8.46
C ILE A 53 -2.47 -7.53 7.54
N SER A 54 -3.32 -6.54 7.83
CA SER A 54 -4.53 -6.27 7.05
C SER A 54 -4.21 -5.76 5.65
N ALA A 55 -5.16 -5.91 4.73
CA ALA A 55 -5.05 -5.37 3.37
C ALA A 55 -4.87 -3.84 3.41
N ASP A 56 -5.58 -3.16 4.32
CA ASP A 56 -5.48 -1.70 4.50
C ASP A 56 -4.08 -1.25 4.95
N SER A 57 -3.46 -1.92 5.92
CA SER A 57 -2.07 -1.62 6.32
C SER A 57 -1.09 -1.78 5.16
N TRP A 58 -1.20 -2.88 4.40
CA TRP A 58 -0.37 -3.09 3.21
C TRP A 58 -0.61 -2.03 2.14
N LYS A 59 -1.87 -1.63 1.92
CA LYS A 59 -2.26 -0.55 1.01
C LYS A 59 -1.64 0.78 1.45
N THR A 60 -1.68 1.13 2.74
CA THR A 60 -1.03 2.34 3.27
C THR A 60 0.46 2.36 2.96
N LEU A 61 1.16 1.25 3.19
CA LEU A 61 2.59 1.15 2.85
C LEU A 61 2.83 1.26 1.35
N CYS A 62 1.98 0.62 0.53
CA CYS A 62 2.03 0.69 -0.93
C CYS A 62 1.85 2.14 -1.43
N TRP A 63 0.78 2.82 -1.00
CA TRP A 63 0.41 4.17 -1.41
C TRP A 63 1.49 5.18 -1.06
N TYR A 64 1.72 5.41 0.23
CA TYR A 64 2.65 6.45 0.67
C TYR A 64 4.09 6.10 0.32
N GLY A 65 4.48 4.82 0.38
CA GLY A 65 5.80 4.40 -0.09
C GLY A 65 6.04 4.73 -1.56
N SER A 66 5.02 4.57 -2.41
CA SER A 66 5.11 4.90 -3.83
C SER A 66 5.23 6.41 -4.06
N LEU A 67 4.34 7.20 -3.43
CA LEU A 67 4.35 8.67 -3.54
C LEU A 67 5.65 9.30 -3.03
N HIS A 68 6.29 8.69 -2.03
CA HIS A 68 7.59 9.13 -1.52
C HIS A 68 8.80 8.58 -2.30
N GLY A 69 8.59 8.04 -3.52
CA GLY A 69 9.66 7.63 -4.42
C GLY A 69 10.25 6.24 -4.14
N TYR A 70 9.53 5.40 -3.41
CA TYR A 70 9.94 4.03 -3.08
C TYR A 70 9.08 2.95 -3.72
N ALA A 71 8.35 3.27 -4.80
CA ALA A 71 7.41 2.37 -5.48
C ALA A 71 7.97 0.96 -5.72
N ALA A 72 9.20 0.83 -6.25
CA ALA A 72 9.83 -0.47 -6.47
C ALA A 72 10.04 -1.29 -5.18
N LYS A 73 10.29 -0.62 -4.04
CA LYS A 73 10.53 -1.29 -2.76
C LYS A 73 9.25 -1.69 -2.02
N VAL A 74 8.13 -1.04 -2.34
CA VAL A 74 6.83 -1.35 -1.73
C VAL A 74 5.92 -2.19 -2.61
N MET A 75 6.39 -2.62 -3.80
CA MET A 75 5.57 -3.46 -4.69
C MET A 75 5.09 -4.76 -4.02
N ASP A 76 5.93 -5.39 -3.18
CA ASP A 76 5.51 -6.57 -2.39
C ASP A 76 4.35 -6.25 -1.42
N ALA A 77 4.32 -5.04 -0.85
CA ALA A 77 3.17 -4.60 -0.04
C ALA A 77 1.92 -4.43 -0.91
N CYS A 78 2.05 -3.84 -2.10
CA CYS A 78 0.94 -3.69 -3.04
C CYS A 78 0.33 -5.05 -3.44
N GLU A 79 1.16 -6.03 -3.82
CA GLU A 79 0.67 -7.36 -4.22
C GLU A 79 0.07 -8.14 -3.04
N LYS A 80 0.61 -7.98 -1.82
CA LYS A 80 0.00 -8.54 -0.61
C LYS A 80 -1.38 -7.94 -0.32
N ALA A 81 -1.55 -6.63 -0.52
CA ALA A 81 -2.85 -5.97 -0.35
C ALA A 81 -3.87 -6.55 -1.35
N VAL A 82 -3.51 -6.66 -2.63
CA VAL A 82 -4.38 -7.23 -3.68
C VAL A 82 -4.70 -8.70 -3.41
N THR A 83 -3.73 -9.49 -2.93
CA THR A 83 -3.96 -10.90 -2.60
C THR A 83 -5.02 -11.07 -1.51
N LEU A 84 -5.09 -10.14 -0.55
CA LEU A 84 -6.04 -10.18 0.55
C LEU A 84 -7.43 -9.69 0.14
N GLU A 85 -7.49 -8.64 -0.69
CA GLU A 85 -8.73 -8.00 -1.14
C GLU A 85 -8.63 -7.64 -2.63
N PRO A 86 -8.83 -8.61 -3.55
CA PRO A 86 -8.59 -8.42 -4.97
C PRO A 86 -9.59 -7.48 -5.64
N ASP A 87 -10.79 -7.34 -5.08
CA ASP A 87 -11.88 -6.55 -5.64
C ASP A 87 -11.94 -5.12 -5.07
N SER A 88 -10.99 -4.75 -4.20
CA SER A 88 -10.93 -3.42 -3.59
C SER A 88 -10.32 -2.41 -4.55
N GLY A 89 -11.16 -1.52 -5.12
CA GLY A 89 -10.71 -0.49 -6.05
C GLY A 89 -9.60 0.39 -5.46
N MET A 90 -9.67 0.78 -4.19
CA MET A 90 -8.62 1.59 -3.54
C MET A 90 -7.25 0.89 -3.50
N ILE A 91 -7.25 -0.44 -3.36
CA ILE A 91 -6.02 -1.23 -3.35
C ILE A 91 -5.45 -1.34 -4.77
N LEU A 92 -6.31 -1.61 -5.75
CA LEU A 92 -5.92 -1.64 -7.16
C LEU A 92 -5.34 -0.29 -7.59
N ASP A 93 -6.01 0.82 -7.24
CA ASP A 93 -5.52 2.17 -7.49
C ASP A 93 -4.14 2.44 -6.88
N SER A 94 -3.92 2.02 -5.63
CA SER A 94 -2.62 2.15 -4.98
C SER A 94 -1.52 1.37 -5.70
N ARG A 95 -1.82 0.14 -6.13
CA ARG A 95 -0.90 -0.67 -6.95
C ARG A 95 -0.68 -0.04 -8.33
N GLY A 96 -1.70 0.55 -8.93
CA GLY A 96 -1.64 1.25 -10.21
C GLY A 96 -0.62 2.38 -10.18
N VAL A 97 -0.63 3.21 -9.12
CA VAL A 97 0.38 4.25 -8.89
C VAL A 97 1.77 3.65 -8.80
N ALA A 98 1.96 2.60 -7.98
CA ALA A 98 3.25 1.93 -7.84
C ALA A 98 3.77 1.35 -9.17
N ARG A 99 2.88 0.76 -9.97
CA ARG A 99 3.19 0.17 -11.27
C ARG A 99 3.59 1.23 -12.30
N ALA A 100 2.86 2.34 -12.36
CA ALA A 100 3.21 3.43 -13.26
C ALA A 100 4.59 4.02 -12.94
N LEU A 101 4.85 4.30 -11.66
CA LEU A 101 6.14 4.83 -11.18
C LEU A 101 7.31 3.85 -11.36
N THR A 102 7.03 2.56 -11.61
CA THR A 102 8.04 1.53 -11.90
C THR A 102 8.09 1.12 -13.36
N GLY A 103 7.36 1.82 -14.24
CA GLY A 103 7.37 1.60 -15.68
C GLY A 103 6.48 0.45 -16.16
N ASN A 104 5.69 -0.17 -15.30
CA ASN A 104 4.64 -1.12 -15.71
C ASN A 104 3.37 -0.35 -16.13
N THR A 105 3.47 0.34 -17.28
CA THR A 105 2.40 1.17 -17.83
C THR A 105 1.12 0.37 -18.11
N ALA A 106 1.24 -0.84 -18.68
CA ALA A 106 0.09 -1.67 -19.01
C ALA A 106 -0.68 -2.09 -17.74
N GLY A 107 0.03 -2.63 -16.75
CA GLY A 107 -0.60 -3.04 -15.49
C GLY A 107 -1.16 -1.87 -14.68
N ALA A 108 -0.56 -0.67 -14.77
CA ALA A 108 -1.12 0.52 -14.16
C ALA A 108 -2.45 0.94 -14.79
N ILE A 109 -2.54 0.91 -16.13
CA ILE A 109 -3.79 1.22 -16.85
C ILE A 109 -4.90 0.24 -16.47
N GLU A 110 -4.60 -1.06 -16.37
CA GLU A 110 -5.56 -2.08 -15.93
C GLU A 110 -6.10 -1.78 -14.52
N ASP A 111 -5.21 -1.47 -13.58
CA ASP A 111 -5.55 -1.16 -12.19
C ASP A 111 -6.40 0.12 -12.06
N PHE A 112 -6.03 1.19 -12.78
CA PHE A 112 -6.81 2.43 -12.79
C PHE A 112 -8.19 2.25 -13.44
N GLN A 113 -8.28 1.43 -14.50
CA GLN A 113 -9.58 1.14 -15.12
C GLN A 113 -10.49 0.36 -14.17
N ALA A 114 -9.93 -0.58 -13.40
CA ALA A 114 -10.67 -1.30 -12.37
C ALA A 114 -11.16 -0.35 -11.26
N PHE A 115 -10.32 0.59 -10.81
CA PHE A 115 -10.73 1.62 -9.85
C PHE A 115 -11.86 2.52 -10.37
N ILE A 116 -11.77 2.98 -11.63
CA ILE A 116 -12.81 3.79 -12.28
C ILE A 116 -14.16 3.05 -12.27
N ASN A 117 -14.15 1.73 -12.53
CA ASN A 117 -15.36 0.91 -12.52
C ASN A 117 -15.91 0.64 -11.11
N TRP A 118 -15.06 0.75 -10.09
CA TRP A 118 -15.40 0.45 -8.69
C TRP A 118 -15.97 1.66 -7.94
N THR A 119 -15.47 2.86 -8.21
CA THR A 119 -15.89 4.09 -7.52
C THR A 119 -17.12 4.73 -8.15
N ASP A 120 -17.91 5.47 -7.37
CA ASP A 120 -18.98 6.34 -7.87
C ASP A 120 -18.55 7.82 -7.94
N SER A 121 -17.33 8.15 -7.52
CA SER A 121 -16.81 9.53 -7.52
C SER A 121 -16.40 9.98 -8.92
N ASP A 122 -17.16 10.89 -9.51
CA ASP A 122 -16.86 11.44 -10.84
C ASP A 122 -15.50 12.14 -10.89
N SER A 123 -15.12 12.86 -9.83
CA SER A 123 -13.82 13.52 -9.74
C SER A 123 -12.65 12.53 -9.73
N ASP A 124 -12.79 11.42 -9.00
CA ASP A 124 -11.74 10.40 -8.99
C ASP A 124 -11.66 9.65 -10.32
N LYS A 125 -12.82 9.42 -10.97
CA LYS A 125 -12.88 8.84 -12.32
C LYS A 125 -12.17 9.72 -13.34
N GLU A 126 -12.47 11.01 -13.35
CA GLU A 126 -11.85 11.98 -14.26
C GLU A 126 -10.33 12.04 -14.04
N GLN A 127 -9.88 12.07 -12.78
CA GLN A 127 -8.45 12.06 -12.46
C GLN A 127 -7.75 10.80 -12.97
N ARG A 128 -8.27 9.60 -12.68
CA ARG A 128 -7.65 8.35 -13.14
C ARG A 128 -7.73 8.19 -14.65
N GLN A 129 -8.78 8.69 -15.30
CA GLN A 129 -8.86 8.72 -16.75
C GLN A 129 -7.75 9.60 -17.34
N GLY A 130 -7.50 10.78 -16.76
CA GLY A 130 -6.37 11.64 -17.13
C GLY A 130 -5.01 10.94 -16.98
N TRP A 131 -4.81 10.17 -15.90
CA TRP A 131 -3.61 9.36 -15.73
C TRP A 131 -3.47 8.27 -16.80
N ILE A 132 -4.56 7.56 -17.11
CA ILE A 132 -4.59 6.54 -18.17
C ILE A 132 -4.21 7.16 -19.52
N ASP A 133 -4.77 8.32 -19.87
CA ASP A 133 -4.54 8.98 -21.16
C ASP A 133 -3.09 9.48 -21.27
N ALA A 134 -2.52 10.03 -20.18
CA ALA A 134 -1.11 10.38 -20.11
C ALA A 134 -0.21 9.16 -20.33
N LEU A 135 -0.47 8.05 -19.64
CA LEU A 135 0.29 6.81 -19.75
C LEU A 135 0.22 6.21 -21.17
N LYS A 136 -0.95 6.22 -21.81
CA LYS A 136 -1.13 5.80 -23.21
C LYS A 136 -0.34 6.68 -24.18
N ALA A 137 -0.20 7.96 -23.88
CA ALA A 137 0.61 8.90 -24.64
C ALA A 137 2.12 8.81 -24.33
N GLY A 138 2.56 7.88 -23.47
CA GLY A 138 3.95 7.75 -23.04
C GLY A 138 4.42 8.88 -22.13
N LYS A 139 3.48 9.61 -21.51
CA LYS A 139 3.76 10.69 -20.55
C LYS A 139 3.62 10.18 -19.12
N ASP A 140 4.40 10.73 -18.22
CA ASP A 140 4.28 10.48 -16.79
C ASP A 140 3.21 11.39 -16.17
N PRO A 141 2.09 10.85 -15.64
CA PRO A 141 1.09 11.66 -14.96
C PRO A 141 1.53 12.11 -13.55
N PHE A 142 2.53 11.48 -12.94
CA PHE A 142 2.94 11.72 -11.55
C PHE A 142 3.98 12.85 -11.45
N THR A 143 3.59 14.04 -11.91
CA THR A 143 4.40 15.25 -11.70
C THR A 143 4.56 15.53 -10.21
N LYS A 144 5.56 16.35 -9.83
CA LYS A 144 5.72 16.79 -8.44
C LYS A 144 4.42 17.39 -7.87
N ALA A 145 3.72 18.23 -8.64
CA ALA A 145 2.48 18.85 -8.20
C ALA A 145 1.35 17.82 -7.99
N GLU A 146 1.28 16.80 -8.85
CA GLU A 146 0.32 15.70 -8.69
C GLU A 146 0.63 14.90 -7.43
N ILE A 147 1.89 14.53 -7.21
CA ILE A 147 2.32 13.80 -6.01
C ILE A 147 2.05 14.61 -4.74
N ASP A 148 2.37 15.91 -4.74
CA ASP A 148 2.11 16.80 -3.61
C ASP A 148 0.60 16.84 -3.30
N SER A 149 -0.25 17.00 -4.32
CA SER A 149 -1.71 16.96 -4.14
C SER A 149 -2.22 15.63 -3.59
N LEU A 150 -1.64 14.50 -4.01
CA LEU A 150 -2.02 13.17 -3.51
C LEU A 150 -1.58 12.92 -2.06
N LEU A 151 -0.51 13.57 -1.59
CA LEU A 151 -0.04 13.50 -0.21
C LEU A 151 -0.86 14.37 0.75
N GLU A 152 -1.57 15.37 0.24
CA GLU A 152 -2.40 16.30 1.02
C GLU A 152 -3.84 15.80 1.26
N ARG A 153 -4.26 14.72 0.59
CA ARG A 153 -5.59 14.09 0.74
C ARG A 153 -5.63 13.12 1.91
#